data_AF-A0A409XCN0-F1
#
_entry.id   AF-A0A409XCN0-F1
#
_cell.length_a   1.000
_cell.length_b   1.000
_cell.length_c   1.000
_cell.angle_alpha   90.00
_cell.angle_beta   90.00
_cell.angle_gamma   90.00
#
_symmetry.space_group_name_H-M   'P 1'
#
loop_
_entity.id
_entity.type
_entity.pdbx_description
1 polymer ?
#
loop_
_entity_poly.entity_id
_entity_poly.type
_entity_poly.pdbx_seq_one_letter_code
_entity_poly.pdbx_strand_id
1 'polypeptide(L)'
;MSSEQLPPFEKNKGFKISTSPNPDWKYGQRIEETPEGRAWAEGEKAGWTVVDTSKEETRRLYAIGIAGIVPRPIAFVSSVSKDGVENLAPFSWFNQVCPNPFVVSFSCAHGGQKGVKDTLANVLSGAGFTINIISEPWIEQSNVCSTDAPLEVSEWPISGLTKVPSIHVKAPRVKESAFSMECELLQTVEVKDPATNNPVSTLVLAQVKYIHMRNDILDPVRGLPDPAKYKPMARMGGLTYARVSEGFALPRPPWDSMPEDVKQRFGGAADSTQESSSSSCSNSSIYAMPAVQLPPFDLNKGFKYTSSPVPTWRYGQSIESTPEGKAWAEGEKAGWTVIDPTKETARRMYAITVAGIAPRPIAFISSISQDGVENLAPFSWFNMVTPDPPVITFGVSHVSGAAKDTLRNVLAGTGFTVNIISAPWVEQSHICSAVAPPDVSEWPISGLTKAPSILVKAARVKESAFSMECELFHTVEIRSPVDNVITSTLVVAHVKYIHMRNDVLDPVRGIPDPAKLKPVAKMGGLSYAVVTEGFTLPRAPSWETVAEGQCAAEDGAIAIPPVTSSKKATA
;
A
#
# COMPACT_ATOMS: atom_id res chain seq x y z
N MET A 1 8.14 -17.74 -17.39
CA MET A 1 9.49 -18.09 -16.95
C MET A 1 9.60 -19.59 -17.12
N SER A 2 10.63 -20.06 -17.83
CA SER A 2 10.96 -21.49 -17.88
C SER A 2 11.27 -21.99 -16.46
N SER A 3 11.03 -23.27 -16.24
CA SER A 3 11.25 -24.00 -14.99
C SER A 3 12.73 -24.18 -14.63
N GLU A 4 13.56 -23.15 -14.78
CA GLU A 4 14.82 -23.13 -14.05
C GLU A 4 14.48 -23.15 -12.56
N GLN A 5 15.11 -24.07 -11.81
CA GLN A 5 14.89 -24.18 -10.37
C GLN A 5 15.30 -22.85 -9.72
N LEU A 6 14.31 -22.01 -9.42
CA LEU A 6 14.52 -20.79 -8.67
C LEU A 6 15.23 -21.14 -7.35
N PRO A 7 16.15 -20.29 -6.87
CA PRO A 7 16.83 -20.53 -5.61
C PRO A 7 15.81 -20.68 -4.47
N PRO A 8 16.10 -21.51 -3.46
CA PRO A 8 15.20 -21.72 -2.34
C PRO A 8 15.00 -20.41 -1.56
N PHE A 9 13.80 -20.23 -1.01
CA PHE A 9 13.48 -19.10 -0.15
C PHE A 9 14.31 -19.10 1.15
N GLU A 10 14.94 -17.98 1.48
CA GLU A 10 15.75 -17.83 2.70
C GLU A 10 14.86 -17.50 3.90
N LYS A 11 14.42 -18.50 4.67
CA LYS A 11 13.41 -18.34 5.73
C LYS A 11 13.80 -17.43 6.91
N ASN A 12 15.09 -17.36 7.28
CA ASN A 12 15.57 -16.63 8.45
C ASN A 12 16.33 -15.35 8.12
N LYS A 13 16.05 -14.76 6.96
CA LYS A 13 16.66 -13.49 6.56
C LYS A 13 16.05 -12.35 7.37
N GLY A 14 16.80 -11.85 8.36
CA GLY A 14 16.38 -10.71 9.17
C GLY A 14 16.24 -9.42 8.35
N PHE A 15 15.41 -8.49 8.83
CA PHE A 15 15.30 -7.14 8.29
C PHE A 15 16.56 -6.34 8.63
N LYS A 16 17.23 -5.81 7.61
CA LYS A 16 18.45 -5.02 7.77
C LYS A 16 18.14 -3.54 7.62
N ILE A 17 18.74 -2.73 8.49
CA ILE A 17 18.72 -1.26 8.37
C ILE A 17 20.08 -0.82 7.86
N SER A 18 20.11 -0.01 6.81
CA SER A 18 21.30 0.63 6.24
C SER A 18 21.24 2.15 6.37
N THR A 19 22.31 2.84 5.95
CA THR A 19 22.24 4.27 5.61
C THR A 19 21.22 4.51 4.49
N SER A 20 20.87 5.77 4.21
CA SER A 20 20.09 6.07 3.00
C SER A 20 20.92 5.83 1.73
N PRO A 21 20.27 5.73 0.54
CA PRO A 21 20.97 5.58 -0.75
C PRO A 21 22.02 6.66 -1.04
N ASN A 22 21.79 7.90 -0.61
CA ASN A 22 22.71 9.02 -0.72
C ASN A 22 22.78 9.79 0.62
N PRO A 23 23.59 9.33 1.59
CA PRO A 23 23.64 9.92 2.93
C PRO A 23 24.26 11.33 2.95
N ASP A 24 25.05 11.67 1.92
CA ASP A 24 25.72 12.97 1.77
C ASP A 24 24.92 13.94 0.88
N TRP A 25 23.63 13.66 0.65
CA TRP A 25 22.76 14.49 -0.19
C TRP A 25 22.68 15.95 0.31
N LYS A 26 22.59 16.88 -0.64
CA LYS A 26 22.51 18.33 -0.37
C LYS A 26 21.30 18.96 -1.04
N TYR A 27 20.78 20.05 -0.45
CA TYR A 27 19.64 20.80 -1.00
C TYR A 27 19.88 21.24 -2.45
N GLY A 28 18.95 20.85 -3.33
CA GLY A 28 19.01 21.12 -4.76
C GLY A 28 19.96 20.23 -5.55
N GLN A 29 20.57 19.20 -4.94
CA GLN A 29 21.46 18.27 -5.63
C GLN A 29 20.70 17.46 -6.69
N ARG A 30 21.18 17.54 -7.94
CA ARG A 30 20.62 16.76 -9.05
C ARG A 30 21.03 15.30 -8.96
N ILE A 31 20.25 14.40 -9.55
CA ILE A 31 20.55 12.96 -9.52
C ILE A 31 21.86 12.65 -10.27
N GLU A 32 22.19 13.40 -11.32
CA GLU A 32 23.39 13.19 -12.14
C GLU A 32 24.70 13.54 -11.41
N GLU A 33 24.63 14.07 -10.19
CA GLU A 33 25.81 14.34 -9.37
C GLU A 33 26.34 13.06 -8.71
N THR A 34 25.54 12.01 -8.57
CA THR A 34 25.98 10.69 -8.08
C THR A 34 26.20 9.69 -9.23
N PRO A 35 27.11 8.71 -9.09
CA PRO A 35 27.29 7.64 -10.09
C PRO A 35 25.98 6.88 -10.39
N GLU A 36 25.23 6.54 -9.34
CA GLU A 36 24.00 5.76 -9.45
C GLU A 36 22.86 6.58 -10.07
N GLY A 37 22.78 7.88 -9.76
CA GLY A 37 21.81 8.77 -10.38
C GLY A 37 22.13 9.07 -11.84
N ARG A 38 23.42 9.17 -12.23
CA ARG A 38 23.80 9.19 -13.67
C ARG A 38 23.38 7.93 -14.41
N ALA A 39 23.62 6.76 -13.81
CA ALA A 39 23.20 5.49 -14.39
C ALA A 39 21.67 5.41 -14.53
N TRP A 40 20.92 5.94 -13.56
CA TRP A 40 19.46 6.03 -13.64
C TRP A 40 18.97 7.01 -14.72
N ALA A 41 19.61 8.18 -14.84
CA ALA A 41 19.27 9.19 -15.83
C ALA A 41 19.54 8.71 -17.27
N GLU A 42 20.58 7.91 -17.47
CA GLU A 42 20.92 7.33 -18.78
C GLU A 42 19.76 6.49 -19.37
N GLY A 43 18.98 5.83 -18.51
CA GLY A 43 17.80 5.05 -18.89
C GLY A 43 16.73 5.85 -19.65
N GLU A 44 16.69 7.17 -19.47
CA GLU A 44 15.78 8.06 -20.20
C GLU A 44 15.99 8.00 -21.72
N LYS A 45 17.23 7.77 -22.19
CA LYS A 45 17.53 7.69 -23.63
C LYS A 45 16.81 6.55 -24.34
N ALA A 46 16.31 5.55 -23.60
CA ALA A 46 15.47 4.50 -24.16
C ALA A 46 14.09 5.01 -24.63
N GLY A 47 13.72 6.24 -24.27
CA GLY A 47 12.44 6.85 -24.61
C GLY A 47 11.30 6.42 -23.69
N TRP A 48 10.08 6.75 -24.11
CA TRP A 48 8.87 6.57 -23.31
C TRP A 48 7.78 5.84 -24.08
N THR A 49 7.09 4.94 -23.41
CA THR A 49 5.79 4.42 -23.81
C THR A 49 4.72 5.24 -23.11
N VAL A 50 3.84 5.87 -23.89
CA VAL A 50 2.74 6.68 -23.38
C VAL A 50 1.42 5.99 -23.69
N VAL A 51 0.59 5.81 -22.67
CA VAL A 51 -0.72 5.17 -22.77
C VAL A 51 -1.80 6.22 -22.55
N ASP A 52 -2.60 6.45 -23.59
CA ASP A 52 -3.89 7.14 -23.48
C ASP A 52 -4.90 6.14 -22.93
N THR A 53 -5.30 6.33 -21.68
CA THR A 53 -6.15 5.37 -20.98
C THR A 53 -7.53 5.19 -21.60
N SER A 54 -8.01 6.19 -22.35
CA SER A 54 -9.31 6.13 -23.02
C SER A 54 -9.30 5.22 -24.26
N LYS A 55 -8.12 4.78 -24.71
CA LYS A 55 -7.91 4.00 -25.93
C LYS A 55 -7.21 2.66 -25.68
N GLU A 56 -6.98 2.31 -24.42
CA GLU A 56 -6.22 1.13 -24.04
C GLU A 56 -7.13 0.03 -23.50
N GLU A 57 -6.75 -1.23 -23.75
CA GLU A 57 -7.53 -2.39 -23.33
C GLU A 57 -7.49 -2.58 -21.79
N THR A 58 -8.65 -2.88 -21.19
CA THR A 58 -8.82 -3.08 -19.74
C THR A 58 -7.78 -4.02 -19.14
N ARG A 59 -7.48 -5.14 -19.82
CA ARG A 59 -6.51 -6.13 -19.35
C ARG A 59 -5.08 -5.58 -19.29
N ARG A 60 -4.73 -4.69 -20.23
CA ARG A 60 -3.42 -4.04 -20.29
C ARG A 60 -3.33 -2.93 -19.24
N LEU A 61 -4.38 -2.12 -19.08
CA LEU A 61 -4.48 -1.13 -18.00
C LEU A 61 -4.32 -1.79 -16.62
N TYR A 62 -4.97 -2.94 -16.41
CA TYR A 62 -4.79 -3.75 -15.20
C TYR A 62 -3.34 -4.19 -15.01
N ALA A 63 -2.71 -4.76 -16.04
CA ALA A 63 -1.33 -5.24 -15.97
C ALA A 63 -0.33 -4.10 -15.69
N ILE A 64 -0.50 -2.95 -16.34
CA ILE A 64 0.31 -1.74 -16.14
C ILE A 64 0.16 -1.24 -14.70
N GLY A 65 -1.08 -1.04 -14.24
CA GLY A 65 -1.35 -0.47 -12.91
C GLY A 65 -0.78 -1.33 -11.78
N ILE A 66 -1.00 -2.64 -11.80
CA ILE A 66 -0.49 -3.52 -10.73
C ILE A 66 1.03 -3.70 -10.77
N ALA A 67 1.68 -3.39 -11.89
CA ALA A 67 3.13 -3.48 -12.03
C ALA A 67 3.82 -2.15 -11.69
N GLY A 68 3.19 -1.01 -11.97
CA GLY A 68 3.72 0.33 -11.66
C GLY A 68 3.45 0.78 -10.22
N ILE A 69 2.30 0.42 -9.64
CA ILE A 69 1.92 0.82 -8.27
C ILE A 69 2.27 -0.32 -7.31
N VAL A 70 3.53 -0.33 -6.87
CA VAL A 70 4.13 -1.38 -6.02
C VAL A 70 5.13 -0.77 -5.03
N PRO A 71 5.46 -1.46 -3.93
CA PRO A 71 4.75 -2.61 -3.35
C PRO A 71 3.42 -2.20 -2.73
N ARG A 72 2.43 -3.11 -2.74
CA ARG A 72 1.12 -2.85 -2.12
C ARG A 72 0.93 -3.68 -0.83
N PRO A 73 0.40 -3.09 0.25
CA PRO A 73 -0.02 -3.87 1.42
C PRO A 73 -1.26 -4.68 1.06
N ILE A 74 -1.56 -5.72 1.85
CA ILE A 74 -2.66 -6.65 1.56
C ILE A 74 -3.60 -6.70 2.75
N ALA A 75 -4.87 -6.34 2.53
CA ALA A 75 -5.95 -6.59 3.46
C ALA A 75 -6.46 -8.01 3.26
N PHE A 76 -6.38 -8.85 4.29
CA PHE A 76 -7.01 -10.16 4.29
C PHE A 76 -8.32 -10.07 5.08
N VAL A 77 -9.42 -9.98 4.34
CA VAL A 77 -10.72 -9.58 4.86
C VAL A 77 -11.52 -10.82 5.25
N SER A 78 -11.90 -10.92 6.53
CA SER A 78 -12.92 -11.87 6.96
C SER A 78 -14.26 -11.14 7.09
N SER A 79 -15.32 -11.73 6.54
CA SER A 79 -16.66 -11.16 6.55
C SER A 79 -17.71 -12.25 6.77
N VAL A 80 -18.91 -11.85 7.21
CA VAL A 80 -20.01 -12.77 7.46
C VAL A 80 -21.27 -12.24 6.78
N SER A 81 -21.96 -13.11 6.05
CA SER A 81 -23.24 -12.80 5.40
C SER A 81 -24.37 -12.67 6.43
N LYS A 82 -25.54 -12.22 5.98
CA LYS A 82 -26.75 -12.17 6.84
C LYS A 82 -27.17 -13.56 7.33
N ASP A 83 -26.91 -14.58 6.52
CA ASP A 83 -27.26 -15.97 6.80
C ASP A 83 -26.17 -16.71 7.59
N GLY A 84 -25.10 -16.00 7.99
CA GLY A 84 -24.01 -16.56 8.79
C GLY A 84 -22.91 -17.26 7.98
N VAL A 85 -22.93 -17.17 6.65
CA VAL A 85 -21.86 -17.71 5.80
C VAL A 85 -20.63 -16.84 5.93
N GLU A 86 -19.50 -17.45 6.29
CA GLU A 86 -18.24 -16.74 6.53
C GLU A 86 -17.36 -16.80 5.29
N ASN A 87 -16.86 -15.64 4.83
CA ASN A 87 -15.91 -15.53 3.73
C ASN A 87 -14.56 -15.00 4.21
N LEU A 88 -13.51 -15.32 3.46
CA LEU A 88 -12.15 -14.89 3.70
C LEU A 88 -11.42 -14.63 2.37
N ALA A 89 -10.96 -13.40 2.12
CA ALA A 89 -10.35 -13.04 0.82
C ALA A 89 -9.26 -11.95 0.91
N PRO A 90 -8.19 -12.02 0.08
CA PRO A 90 -7.14 -11.00 0.03
C PRO A 90 -7.43 -9.87 -0.97
N PHE A 91 -7.13 -8.63 -0.56
CA PHE A 91 -7.27 -7.41 -1.35
C PHE A 91 -5.98 -6.56 -1.27
N SER A 92 -5.28 -6.37 -2.38
CA SER A 92 -4.06 -5.53 -2.42
C SER A 92 -4.32 -4.08 -2.81
N TRP A 93 -5.53 -3.74 -3.23
CA TRP A 93 -5.98 -2.37 -3.43
C TRP A 93 -6.49 -1.82 -2.11
N PHE A 94 -5.58 -1.77 -1.13
CA PHE A 94 -5.84 -1.49 0.28
C PHE A 94 -4.84 -0.46 0.79
N ASN A 95 -5.28 0.53 1.58
CA ASN A 95 -4.39 1.42 2.32
C ASN A 95 -5.13 2.13 3.46
N GLN A 96 -4.39 2.84 4.31
CA GLN A 96 -4.91 3.81 5.27
C GLN A 96 -5.49 5.04 4.54
N VAL A 97 -6.51 5.67 5.13
CA VAL A 97 -7.10 6.94 4.67
C VAL A 97 -6.94 8.06 5.70
N CYS A 98 -7.20 7.75 6.99
CA CYS A 98 -7.15 8.71 8.08
C CYS A 98 -6.68 8.00 9.37
N PRO A 99 -5.82 8.59 10.22
CA PRO A 99 -5.35 7.96 11.45
C PRO A 99 -6.29 8.22 12.64
N ASN A 100 -7.04 9.32 12.60
CA ASN A 100 -7.97 9.71 13.66
C ASN A 100 -9.11 10.58 13.08
N PRO A 101 -10.34 10.08 12.95
CA PRO A 101 -10.75 8.70 13.26
C PRO A 101 -10.02 7.71 12.35
N PHE A 102 -9.74 6.52 12.86
CA PHE A 102 -8.98 5.55 12.07
C PHE A 102 -9.86 4.97 10.96
N VAL A 103 -9.55 5.37 9.73
CA VAL A 103 -10.24 4.93 8.51
C VAL A 103 -9.22 4.30 7.57
N VAL A 104 -9.59 3.16 7.02
CA VAL A 104 -8.87 2.47 5.94
C VAL A 104 -9.79 2.30 4.74
N SER A 105 -9.22 2.00 3.57
CA SER A 105 -9.99 1.68 2.39
C SER A 105 -9.46 0.44 1.69
N PHE A 106 -10.36 -0.36 1.14
CA PHE A 106 -10.02 -1.38 0.15
C PHE A 106 -11.04 -1.36 -1.00
N SER A 107 -10.62 -1.83 -2.17
CA SER A 107 -11.47 -1.82 -3.36
C SER A 107 -11.90 -3.23 -3.77
N CYS A 108 -13.19 -3.38 -4.05
CA CYS A 108 -13.81 -4.62 -4.54
C CYS A 108 -14.25 -4.46 -5.99
N ALA A 109 -13.54 -5.10 -6.92
CA ALA A 109 -13.97 -5.20 -8.31
C ALA A 109 -15.27 -6.01 -8.44
N HIS A 110 -16.15 -5.60 -9.36
CA HIS A 110 -17.38 -6.31 -9.68
C HIS A 110 -17.09 -7.44 -10.68
N GLY A 111 -17.73 -8.59 -10.51
CA GLY A 111 -17.53 -9.79 -11.32
C GLY A 111 -18.26 -9.79 -12.67
N GLY A 112 -18.65 -8.63 -13.18
CA GLY A 112 -19.48 -8.51 -14.38
C GLY A 112 -20.83 -9.24 -14.19
N GLN A 113 -21.11 -10.25 -15.02
CA GLN A 113 -22.34 -11.04 -14.94
C GLN A 113 -22.51 -11.83 -13.62
N LYS A 114 -21.41 -12.11 -12.89
CA LYS A 114 -21.46 -12.78 -11.60
C LYS A 114 -21.93 -11.87 -10.44
N GLY A 115 -22.07 -10.57 -10.69
CA GLY A 115 -22.45 -9.60 -9.66
C GLY A 115 -21.29 -9.17 -8.77
N VAL A 116 -21.61 -8.69 -7.58
CA VAL A 116 -20.62 -8.25 -6.58
C VAL A 116 -19.96 -9.45 -5.90
N LYS A 117 -18.71 -9.29 -5.47
CA LYS A 117 -18.04 -10.29 -4.62
C LYS A 117 -18.73 -10.44 -3.28
N ASP A 118 -18.64 -11.63 -2.70
CA ASP A 118 -19.23 -12.02 -1.41
C ASP A 118 -18.80 -11.09 -0.30
N THR A 119 -17.51 -10.77 -0.25
CA THR A 119 -16.96 -9.81 0.72
C THR A 119 -17.70 -8.47 0.65
N LEU A 120 -17.97 -7.95 -0.55
CA LEU A 120 -18.69 -6.69 -0.71
C LEU A 120 -20.15 -6.83 -0.28
N ALA A 121 -20.83 -7.90 -0.69
CA ALA A 121 -22.21 -8.18 -0.26
C ALA A 121 -22.32 -8.28 1.28
N ASN A 122 -21.38 -8.95 1.93
CA ASN A 122 -21.31 -9.11 3.37
C ASN A 122 -21.02 -7.78 4.08
N VAL A 123 -20.09 -6.98 3.56
CA VAL A 123 -19.77 -5.64 4.09
C VAL A 123 -21.00 -4.73 4.02
N LEU A 124 -21.71 -4.72 2.89
CA LEU A 124 -22.93 -3.95 2.69
C LEU A 124 -24.10 -4.42 3.57
N SER A 125 -24.05 -5.66 4.08
CA SER A 125 -25.07 -6.18 4.98
C SER A 125 -25.07 -5.53 6.37
N GLY A 126 -23.94 -4.90 6.77
CA GLY A 126 -23.80 -4.20 8.04
C GLY A 126 -23.37 -5.08 9.23
N ALA A 127 -22.98 -6.34 9.03
CA ALA A 127 -22.55 -7.24 10.11
C ALA A 127 -21.15 -6.95 10.69
N GLY A 128 -20.44 -5.96 10.13
CA GLY A 128 -19.03 -5.71 10.38
C GLY A 128 -18.11 -6.76 9.75
N PHE A 129 -16.82 -6.48 9.70
CA PHE A 129 -15.81 -7.36 9.10
C PHE A 129 -14.45 -7.14 9.77
N THR A 130 -13.50 -8.05 9.56
CA THR A 130 -12.13 -7.88 10.03
C THR A 130 -11.17 -7.73 8.87
N ILE A 131 -10.12 -6.93 9.07
CA ILE A 131 -8.98 -6.83 8.16
C ILE A 131 -7.75 -7.34 8.90
N ASN A 132 -7.10 -8.36 8.35
CA ASN A 132 -5.95 -9.04 8.92
C ASN A 132 -4.75 -8.79 8.00
N ILE A 133 -3.62 -8.33 8.53
CA ILE A 133 -2.44 -8.10 7.69
C ILE A 133 -1.64 -9.40 7.57
N ILE A 134 -1.25 -9.72 6.32
CA ILE A 134 -0.55 -10.95 5.98
C ILE A 134 0.91 -10.88 6.38
N SER A 135 1.36 -11.86 7.17
CA SER A 135 2.77 -12.08 7.49
C SER A 135 3.31 -13.27 6.71
N GLU A 136 4.62 -13.25 6.47
CA GLU A 136 5.34 -14.28 5.70
C GLU A 136 5.02 -15.74 6.07
N PRO A 137 4.93 -16.15 7.35
CA PRO A 137 4.83 -17.57 7.70
C PRO A 137 3.53 -18.27 7.28
N TRP A 138 2.56 -17.52 6.76
CA TRP A 138 1.24 -18.04 6.38
C TRP A 138 0.75 -17.55 5.01
N ILE A 139 1.68 -17.11 4.15
CA ILE A 139 1.34 -16.54 2.84
C ILE A 139 0.64 -17.56 1.92
N GLU A 140 1.02 -18.85 1.97
CA GLU A 140 0.39 -19.91 1.19
C GLU A 140 -1.11 -20.07 1.52
N GLN A 141 -1.43 -20.11 2.82
CA GLN A 141 -2.79 -20.20 3.34
C GLN A 141 -3.64 -19.00 2.93
N SER A 142 -3.04 -17.80 2.90
CA SER A 142 -3.75 -16.60 2.43
C SER A 142 -4.01 -16.63 0.93
N ASN A 143 -3.11 -17.21 0.14
CA ASN A 143 -3.19 -17.20 -1.32
C ASN A 143 -4.31 -18.11 -1.84
N VAL A 144 -4.54 -19.27 -1.20
CA VAL A 144 -5.63 -20.18 -1.60
C VAL A 144 -7.02 -19.54 -1.45
N CYS A 145 -7.17 -18.59 -0.53
CA CYS A 145 -8.40 -17.82 -0.34
C CYS A 145 -8.67 -16.80 -1.46
N SER A 146 -7.91 -16.86 -2.57
CA SER A 146 -8.23 -16.18 -3.82
C SER A 146 -9.02 -17.06 -4.79
N THR A 147 -9.36 -18.30 -4.42
CA THR A 147 -10.22 -19.20 -5.20
C THR A 147 -11.61 -18.57 -5.39
N ASP A 148 -12.14 -18.68 -6.60
CA ASP A 148 -13.49 -18.22 -6.96
C ASP A 148 -14.53 -19.24 -6.48
N ALA A 149 -14.70 -19.33 -5.16
CA ALA A 149 -15.63 -20.26 -4.51
C ALA A 149 -17.11 -19.80 -4.66
N PRO A 150 -18.08 -20.71 -4.63
CA PRO A 150 -19.50 -20.37 -4.58
C PRO A 150 -19.87 -19.57 -3.33
N LEU A 151 -20.95 -18.80 -3.40
CA LEU A 151 -21.42 -17.90 -2.33
C LEU A 151 -21.60 -18.59 -0.97
N GLU A 152 -22.02 -19.86 -1.00
CA GLU A 152 -22.30 -20.67 0.17
C GLU A 152 -21.08 -21.40 0.75
N VAL A 153 -19.91 -21.24 0.13
CA VAL A 153 -18.68 -21.94 0.49
C VAL A 153 -17.71 -21.01 1.20
N SER A 154 -17.29 -21.43 2.39
CA SER A 154 -16.28 -20.73 3.16
C SER A 154 -14.85 -21.10 2.71
N GLU A 155 -13.96 -20.12 2.60
CA GLU A 155 -12.54 -20.36 2.33
C GLU A 155 -11.74 -20.80 3.57
N TRP A 156 -12.32 -20.68 4.77
CA TRP A 156 -11.67 -21.06 6.03
C TRP A 156 -11.14 -22.51 6.04
N PRO A 157 -11.93 -23.55 5.68
CA PRO A 157 -11.46 -24.93 5.70
C PRO A 157 -10.29 -25.21 4.74
N ILE A 158 -10.30 -24.61 3.55
CA ILE A 158 -9.24 -24.83 2.55
C ILE A 158 -7.96 -24.04 2.87
N SER A 159 -8.06 -23.02 3.72
CA SER A 159 -6.92 -22.21 4.15
C SER A 159 -6.07 -22.89 5.22
N GLY A 160 -6.67 -23.67 6.13
CA GLY A 160 -5.97 -24.18 7.32
C GLY A 160 -5.68 -23.10 8.39
N LEU A 161 -6.30 -21.92 8.28
CA LEU A 161 -6.19 -20.82 9.24
C LEU A 161 -7.20 -20.97 10.38
N THR A 162 -6.90 -20.32 11.50
CA THR A 162 -7.69 -20.45 12.73
C THR A 162 -8.52 -19.19 12.99
N LYS A 163 -9.81 -19.38 13.28
CA LYS A 163 -10.72 -18.29 13.66
C LYS A 163 -10.54 -17.89 15.11
N VAL A 164 -10.57 -16.58 15.39
CA VAL A 164 -10.67 -16.04 16.75
C VAL A 164 -11.84 -15.06 16.83
N PRO A 165 -12.72 -15.14 17.84
CA PRO A 165 -13.79 -14.18 18.02
C PRO A 165 -13.28 -12.72 18.09
N SER A 166 -14.05 -11.83 17.50
CA SER A 166 -13.90 -10.38 17.56
C SER A 166 -14.60 -9.81 18.79
N ILE A 167 -14.23 -8.60 19.21
CA ILE A 167 -14.81 -7.88 20.34
C ILE A 167 -16.10 -7.14 19.92
N HIS A 168 -16.07 -6.52 18.74
CA HIS A 168 -17.05 -5.56 18.25
C HIS A 168 -17.88 -6.07 17.07
N VAL A 169 -17.27 -6.82 16.16
CA VAL A 169 -17.93 -7.32 14.94
C VAL A 169 -18.20 -8.82 14.99
N LYS A 170 -19.14 -9.33 14.16
CA LYS A 170 -19.44 -10.77 14.09
C LYS A 170 -18.33 -11.57 13.39
N ALA A 171 -17.67 -10.98 12.40
CA ALA A 171 -16.64 -11.66 11.64
C ALA A 171 -15.45 -12.02 12.53
N PRO A 172 -14.93 -13.26 12.45
CA PRO A 172 -13.75 -13.65 13.20
C PRO A 172 -12.50 -12.94 12.68
N ARG A 173 -11.50 -12.79 13.55
CA ARG A 173 -10.13 -12.46 13.17
C ARG A 173 -9.38 -13.73 12.77
N VAL A 174 -8.30 -13.56 12.03
CA VAL A 174 -7.36 -14.65 11.69
C VAL A 174 -6.31 -14.72 12.79
N LYS A 175 -6.27 -15.84 13.51
CA LYS A 175 -5.36 -16.07 14.65
C LYS A 175 -3.90 -15.81 14.30
N GLU A 176 -3.52 -16.22 13.09
CA GLU A 176 -2.16 -16.15 12.57
C GLU A 176 -1.73 -14.72 12.20
N SER A 177 -2.65 -13.76 12.12
CA SER A 177 -2.32 -12.36 11.83
C SER A 177 -1.92 -11.60 13.08
N ALA A 178 -0.67 -11.13 13.13
CA ALA A 178 -0.16 -10.37 14.27
C ALA A 178 -0.69 -8.92 14.36
N PHE A 179 -1.40 -8.44 13.34
CA PHE A 179 -2.05 -7.13 13.31
C PHE A 179 -3.43 -7.24 12.64
N SER A 180 -4.49 -7.17 13.44
CA SER A 180 -5.87 -7.27 12.97
C SER A 180 -6.68 -6.02 13.32
N MET A 181 -7.62 -5.67 12.47
CA MET A 181 -8.54 -4.54 12.65
C MET A 181 -9.97 -5.03 12.58
N GLU A 182 -10.80 -4.64 13.54
CA GLU A 182 -12.25 -4.84 13.50
C GLU A 182 -12.90 -3.60 12.93
N CYS A 183 -13.73 -3.76 11.90
CA CYS A 183 -14.16 -2.70 11.02
C CYS A 183 -15.67 -2.65 10.85
N GLU A 184 -16.23 -1.45 10.86
CA GLU A 184 -17.57 -1.17 10.34
C GLU A 184 -17.47 -0.44 9.00
N LEU A 185 -18.46 -0.66 8.14
CA LEU A 185 -18.60 0.12 6.92
C LEU A 185 -18.88 1.59 7.29
N LEU A 186 -18.03 2.50 6.84
CA LEU A 186 -18.24 3.94 6.98
C LEU A 186 -19.01 4.49 5.78
N GLN A 187 -18.52 4.22 4.58
CA GLN A 187 -19.09 4.71 3.32
C GLN A 187 -18.55 3.87 2.16
N THR A 188 -19.28 3.85 1.04
CA THR A 188 -18.79 3.36 -0.25
C THR A 188 -18.68 4.47 -1.29
N VAL A 189 -17.74 4.32 -2.21
CA VAL A 189 -17.69 5.08 -3.47
C VAL A 189 -17.74 4.09 -4.62
N GLU A 190 -18.79 4.15 -5.42
CA GLU A 190 -18.91 3.35 -6.63
C GLU A 190 -18.15 4.01 -7.77
N VAL A 191 -17.26 3.25 -8.41
CA VAL A 191 -16.70 3.63 -9.70
C VAL A 191 -17.54 2.95 -10.78
N LYS A 192 -18.03 3.76 -11.71
CA LYS A 192 -18.91 3.32 -12.79
C LYS A 192 -18.18 3.39 -14.12
N ASP A 193 -18.48 2.42 -14.97
CA ASP A 193 -18.07 2.44 -16.36
C ASP A 193 -18.66 3.69 -17.06
N PRO A 194 -17.84 4.54 -17.69
CA PRO A 194 -18.34 5.78 -18.30
C PRO A 194 -19.34 5.57 -19.45
N ALA A 195 -19.29 4.43 -20.14
CA ALA A 195 -20.12 4.15 -21.31
C ALA A 195 -21.49 3.56 -20.92
N THR A 196 -21.51 2.67 -19.93
CA THR A 196 -22.70 1.91 -19.51
C THR A 196 -23.32 2.45 -18.21
N ASN A 197 -22.58 3.27 -17.45
CA ASN A 197 -22.94 3.75 -16.12
C ASN A 197 -23.17 2.64 -15.08
N ASN A 198 -22.74 1.41 -15.38
CA ASN A 198 -22.79 0.29 -14.45
C ASN A 198 -21.60 0.35 -13.48
N PRO A 199 -21.78 0.02 -12.19
CA PRO A 199 -20.66 -0.14 -11.27
C PRO A 199 -19.68 -1.22 -11.76
N VAL A 200 -18.39 -0.87 -11.77
CA VAL A 200 -17.29 -1.79 -12.11
C VAL A 200 -16.44 -2.13 -10.89
N SER A 201 -16.45 -1.24 -9.90
CA SER A 201 -15.74 -1.44 -8.65
C SER A 201 -16.38 -0.61 -7.54
N THR A 202 -16.30 -1.09 -6.31
CA THR A 202 -16.72 -0.33 -5.13
C THR A 202 -15.53 -0.15 -4.20
N LEU A 203 -15.16 1.10 -3.97
CA LEU A 203 -14.23 1.48 -2.92
C LEU A 203 -14.97 1.48 -1.59
N VAL A 204 -14.55 0.63 -0.67
CA VAL A 204 -15.07 0.54 0.69
C VAL A 204 -14.19 1.40 1.59
N LEU A 205 -14.80 2.35 2.32
CA LEU A 205 -14.17 3.03 3.45
C LEU A 205 -14.66 2.40 4.73
N ALA A 206 -13.73 2.01 5.59
CA ALA A 206 -13.99 1.25 6.80
C ALA A 206 -13.52 2.03 8.02
N GLN A 207 -14.41 2.25 9.00
CA GLN A 207 -14.04 2.78 10.30
C GLN A 207 -13.55 1.65 11.19
N VAL A 208 -12.32 1.75 11.67
CA VAL A 208 -11.73 0.76 12.57
C VAL A 208 -12.20 1.04 14.01
N LYS A 209 -12.71 0.00 14.66
CA LYS A 209 -13.26 0.04 16.03
C LYS A 209 -12.33 -0.58 17.05
N TYR A 210 -11.58 -1.61 16.67
CA TYR A 210 -10.52 -2.19 17.50
C TYR A 210 -9.32 -2.59 16.64
N ILE A 211 -8.12 -2.42 17.21
CA ILE A 211 -6.87 -2.95 16.66
C ILE A 211 -6.33 -4.00 17.64
N HIS A 212 -5.89 -5.13 17.11
CA HIS A 212 -5.25 -6.21 17.87
C HIS A 212 -3.82 -6.37 17.37
N MET A 213 -2.84 -6.18 18.27
CA MET A 213 -1.42 -6.35 17.98
C MET A 213 -0.84 -7.44 18.86
N ARG A 214 -0.15 -8.41 18.28
CA ARG A 214 0.55 -9.45 19.04
C ARG A 214 1.76 -8.86 19.76
N ASN A 215 1.95 -9.17 21.03
CA ASN A 215 2.96 -8.49 21.85
C ASN A 215 4.41 -8.83 21.45
N ASP A 216 4.65 -10.02 20.91
CA ASP A 216 5.98 -10.46 20.46
C ASP A 216 6.53 -9.65 19.29
N ILE A 217 5.65 -9.10 18.43
CA ILE A 217 6.06 -8.29 17.28
C ILE A 217 6.31 -6.83 17.62
N LEU A 218 6.04 -6.39 18.85
CA LEU A 218 6.20 -5.00 19.24
C LEU A 218 7.66 -4.66 19.52
N ASP A 219 8.07 -3.47 19.11
CA ASP A 219 9.27 -2.80 19.58
C ASP A 219 9.11 -2.46 21.07
N PRO A 220 10.04 -2.88 21.95
CA PRO A 220 9.88 -2.73 23.39
C PRO A 220 9.94 -1.27 23.88
N VAL A 221 10.46 -0.34 23.08
CA VAL A 221 10.61 1.07 23.44
C VAL A 221 9.41 1.87 22.96
N ARG A 222 9.02 1.69 21.70
CA ARG A 222 7.97 2.45 21.02
C ARG A 222 6.61 1.78 21.15
N GLY A 223 6.56 0.49 21.49
CA GLY A 223 5.33 -0.32 21.49
C GLY A 223 4.69 -0.45 20.10
N LEU A 224 5.46 -0.30 19.01
CA LEU A 224 4.95 -0.34 17.64
C LEU A 224 5.34 -1.64 16.96
N PRO A 225 4.59 -2.14 15.95
CA PRO A 225 5.02 -3.25 15.11
C PRO A 225 6.45 -3.03 14.57
N ASP A 226 7.37 -3.92 14.93
CA ASP A 226 8.72 -3.97 14.39
C ASP A 226 8.68 -4.74 13.07
N PRO A 227 9.02 -4.13 11.91
CA PRO A 227 8.97 -4.81 10.61
C PRO A 227 9.80 -6.10 10.56
N ALA A 228 10.89 -6.19 11.34
CA ALA A 228 11.73 -7.39 11.41
C ALA A 228 11.01 -8.60 12.01
N LYS A 229 10.16 -8.34 13.02
CA LYS A 229 9.38 -9.36 13.71
C LYS A 229 8.03 -9.59 13.04
N TYR A 230 7.40 -8.50 12.59
CA TYR A 230 6.07 -8.47 11.99
C TYR A 230 6.02 -9.14 10.60
N LYS A 231 7.13 -9.09 9.85
CA LYS A 231 7.31 -9.72 8.53
C LYS A 231 6.13 -9.51 7.56
N PRO A 232 5.64 -8.27 7.36
CA PRO A 232 4.48 -8.05 6.50
C PRO A 232 4.83 -8.32 5.03
N MET A 233 3.88 -8.92 4.31
CA MET A 233 4.04 -9.27 2.90
C MET A 233 3.53 -8.18 1.97
N ALA A 234 4.25 -7.98 0.85
CA ALA A 234 3.85 -7.09 -0.23
C ALA A 234 3.24 -7.87 -1.40
N ARG A 235 2.25 -7.28 -2.06
CA ARG A 235 1.84 -7.68 -3.41
C ARG A 235 2.56 -6.84 -4.46
N MET A 236 3.10 -7.50 -5.47
CA MET A 236 3.79 -6.89 -6.62
C MET A 236 2.95 -7.04 -7.90
N GLY A 237 3.57 -6.87 -9.07
CA GLY A 237 2.95 -7.15 -10.37
C GLY A 237 2.66 -8.63 -10.58
N GLY A 238 1.52 -8.94 -11.23
CA GLY A 238 1.13 -10.31 -11.57
C GLY A 238 0.89 -11.21 -10.34
N LEU A 239 1.59 -12.34 -10.30
CA LEU A 239 1.51 -13.35 -9.23
C LEU A 239 2.60 -13.19 -8.17
N THR A 240 3.40 -12.13 -8.27
CA THR A 240 4.57 -11.93 -7.42
C THR A 240 4.15 -11.36 -6.07
N TYR A 241 4.60 -12.04 -5.01
CA TYR A 241 4.65 -11.53 -3.65
C TYR A 241 6.10 -11.19 -3.31
N ALA A 242 6.29 -10.33 -2.31
CA ALA A 242 7.62 -9.95 -1.93
C ALA A 242 7.78 -9.68 -0.43
N ARG A 243 8.96 -9.99 0.06
CA ARG A 243 9.40 -9.70 1.43
C ARG A 243 10.09 -8.34 1.44
N VAL A 244 9.77 -7.53 2.44
CA VAL A 244 10.57 -6.34 2.78
C VAL A 244 11.71 -6.78 3.70
N SER A 245 12.95 -6.81 3.21
CA SER A 245 14.11 -7.29 3.98
C SER A 245 15.18 -6.23 4.23
N GLU A 246 15.04 -5.05 3.62
CA GLU A 246 16.04 -3.99 3.71
C GLU A 246 15.35 -2.63 3.77
N GLY A 247 15.75 -1.83 4.75
CA GLY A 247 15.25 -0.48 4.93
C GLY A 247 16.32 0.51 5.35
N PHE A 248 15.97 1.78 5.28
CA PHE A 248 16.80 2.90 5.70
C PHE A 248 15.90 3.98 6.28
N ALA A 249 16.45 4.86 7.10
CA ALA A 249 15.69 5.95 7.69
C ALA A 249 16.05 7.28 7.01
N LEU A 250 15.02 8.07 6.71
CA LEU A 250 15.17 9.46 6.30
C LEU A 250 14.38 10.34 7.28
N PRO A 251 15.08 11.12 8.13
CA PRO A 251 14.42 12.04 9.06
C PRO A 251 13.85 13.22 8.30
N ARG A 252 12.57 13.51 8.53
CA ARG A 252 11.89 14.65 7.89
C ARG A 252 12.57 15.96 8.29
N PRO A 253 13.09 16.75 7.33
CA PRO A 253 13.68 18.04 7.64
C PRO A 253 12.57 19.07 7.95
N PRO A 254 12.56 19.72 9.12
CA PRO A 254 11.66 20.83 9.39
C PRO A 254 12.10 22.06 8.58
N TRP A 255 11.17 22.69 7.85
CA TRP A 255 11.45 23.91 7.08
C TRP A 255 12.04 25.01 7.96
N ASP A 256 11.44 25.26 9.12
CA ASP A 256 11.89 26.31 10.05
C ASP A 256 13.33 26.14 10.52
N SER A 257 13.82 24.90 10.60
CA SER A 257 15.20 24.59 10.98
C SER A 257 16.18 24.52 9.80
N MET A 258 15.72 24.73 8.57
CA MET A 258 16.61 24.77 7.42
C MET A 258 17.53 25.99 7.50
N PRO A 259 18.77 25.89 7.00
CA PRO A 259 19.68 27.03 6.92
C PRO A 259 19.05 28.23 6.18
N GLU A 260 19.30 29.45 6.67
CA GLU A 260 18.71 30.66 6.09
C GLU A 260 19.15 30.89 4.63
N ASP A 261 20.37 30.50 4.27
CA ASP A 261 20.84 30.56 2.88
C ASP A 261 20.04 29.62 1.96
N VAL A 262 19.59 28.46 2.47
CA VAL A 262 18.73 27.52 1.74
C VAL A 262 17.34 28.12 1.56
N LYS A 263 16.77 28.71 2.62
CA LYS A 263 15.48 29.40 2.54
C LYS A 263 15.54 30.60 1.60
N GLN A 264 16.60 31.40 1.64
CA GLN A 264 16.79 32.53 0.72
C GLN A 264 16.97 32.07 -0.73
N ARG A 265 17.71 30.98 -0.94
CA ARG A 265 17.96 30.44 -2.28
C ARG A 265 16.70 29.84 -2.92
N PHE A 266 15.79 29.27 -2.13
CA PHE A 266 14.68 28.47 -2.66
C PHE A 266 13.27 28.91 -2.21
N GLY A 267 13.15 29.77 -1.21
CA GLY A 267 11.89 30.19 -0.58
C GLY A 267 11.27 31.47 -1.13
N GLY A 268 11.85 32.09 -2.17
CA GLY A 268 11.37 33.38 -2.66
C GLY A 268 11.55 34.52 -1.63
N ALA A 269 11.40 35.77 -2.05
CA ALA A 269 11.52 36.93 -1.17
C ALA A 269 10.23 37.12 -0.35
N ALA A 270 10.08 36.42 0.77
CA ALA A 270 8.98 36.64 1.71
C ALA A 270 9.44 37.53 2.88
N ASP A 271 8.75 38.66 3.07
CA ASP A 271 8.93 39.58 4.20
C ASP A 271 8.65 38.85 5.53
N SER A 272 9.53 39.05 6.50
CA SER A 272 9.67 38.27 7.73
C SER A 272 8.62 38.58 8.81
N THR A 273 7.33 38.59 8.48
CA THR A 273 6.26 38.87 9.46
C THR A 273 5.11 37.88 9.43
N GLN A 274 5.37 36.61 9.80
CA GLN A 274 4.34 35.75 10.39
C GLN A 274 4.95 34.92 11.53
N GLU A 275 4.37 35.05 12.72
CA GLU A 275 4.66 34.19 13.87
C GLU A 275 4.21 32.76 13.55
N SER A 276 5.17 31.83 13.46
CA SER A 276 4.89 30.42 13.23
C SER A 276 4.56 29.73 14.56
N SER A 277 3.40 29.07 14.61
CA SER A 277 3.10 28.12 15.68
C SER A 277 3.96 26.87 15.46
N SER A 278 5.07 26.80 16.18
CA SER A 278 5.99 25.66 16.13
C SER A 278 5.28 24.36 16.54
N SER A 279 4.94 23.51 15.57
CA SER A 279 4.64 22.11 15.89
C SER A 279 5.97 21.38 16.02
N SER A 280 6.47 21.26 17.26
CA SER A 280 7.70 20.54 17.60
C SER A 280 7.49 19.03 17.45
N CYS A 281 7.45 18.55 16.21
CA CYS A 281 7.32 17.12 15.90
C CYS A 281 8.68 16.40 15.75
N SER A 282 9.78 16.93 16.30
CA SER A 282 11.12 16.34 16.13
C SER A 282 11.74 15.71 17.40
N ASN A 283 11.23 15.95 18.61
CA ASN A 283 11.80 15.37 19.85
C ASN A 283 10.81 14.47 20.59
N SER A 284 10.50 13.29 20.02
CA SER A 284 9.73 12.28 20.75
C SER A 284 10.35 10.90 20.66
N SER A 285 10.38 10.21 21.80
CA SER A 285 10.82 8.82 21.94
C SER A 285 10.19 7.85 20.93
N ILE A 286 9.00 8.14 20.40
CA ILE A 286 8.33 7.32 19.37
C ILE A 286 9.10 7.22 18.03
N TYR A 287 10.05 8.12 17.76
CA TYR A 287 10.87 8.10 16.54
C TYR A 287 12.36 7.87 16.82
N ALA A 288 12.74 7.64 18.09
CA ALA A 288 14.14 7.47 18.48
C ALA A 288 14.72 6.20 17.85
N MET A 289 15.73 6.34 16.99
CA MET A 289 16.53 5.24 16.46
C MET A 289 17.74 5.02 17.38
N PRO A 290 18.12 3.78 17.72
CA PRO A 290 19.35 3.54 18.46
C PRO A 290 20.55 4.05 17.66
N ALA A 291 21.49 4.71 18.33
CA ALA A 291 22.73 5.21 17.72
C ALA A 291 23.65 4.01 17.40
N VAL A 292 23.50 3.46 16.20
CA VAL A 292 24.29 2.34 15.69
C VAL A 292 24.89 2.75 14.35
N GLN A 293 26.16 2.43 14.12
CA GLN A 293 26.78 2.60 12.81
C GLN A 293 26.10 1.64 11.82
N LEU A 294 25.38 2.19 10.85
CA LEU A 294 24.63 1.41 9.87
C LEU A 294 25.52 1.04 8.68
N PRO A 295 25.37 -0.17 8.10
CA PRO A 295 26.03 -0.52 6.85
C PRO A 295 25.56 0.39 5.71
N PRO A 296 26.38 0.60 4.66
CA PRO A 296 25.97 1.38 3.50
C PRO A 296 24.83 0.68 2.75
N PHE A 297 23.93 1.48 2.15
CA PHE A 297 22.88 0.98 1.26
C PHE A 297 23.48 0.48 -0.06
N ASP A 298 23.01 -0.66 -0.58
CA ASP A 298 23.47 -1.22 -1.85
C ASP A 298 22.44 -1.01 -2.97
N LEU A 299 22.63 0.05 -3.77
CA LEU A 299 21.79 0.35 -4.96
C LEU A 299 21.94 -0.66 -6.11
N ASN A 300 22.98 -1.49 -6.08
CA ASN A 300 23.25 -2.52 -7.09
C ASN A 300 22.60 -3.86 -6.75
N LYS A 301 22.05 -3.99 -5.54
CA LYS A 301 21.31 -5.18 -5.13
C LYS A 301 20.00 -5.29 -5.92
N GLY A 302 20.05 -6.09 -6.98
CA GLY A 302 18.89 -6.36 -7.83
C GLY A 302 17.79 -7.16 -7.15
N PHE A 303 16.58 -7.07 -7.68
CA PHE A 303 15.45 -7.92 -7.29
C PHE A 303 15.71 -9.37 -7.72
N LYS A 304 15.56 -10.32 -6.80
CA LYS A 304 15.74 -11.74 -7.07
C LYS A 304 14.44 -12.50 -6.88
N TYR A 305 14.18 -13.46 -7.77
CA TYR A 305 13.11 -14.42 -7.63
C TYR A 305 13.59 -15.66 -6.87
N THR A 306 12.78 -16.16 -5.95
CA THR A 306 13.00 -17.42 -5.23
C THR A 306 11.80 -18.36 -5.42
N SER A 307 11.92 -19.60 -4.95
CA SER A 307 10.74 -20.42 -4.65
C SER A 307 9.84 -19.74 -3.61
N SER A 308 8.60 -20.20 -3.44
CA SER A 308 7.78 -19.75 -2.31
C SER A 308 8.37 -20.21 -0.96
N PRO A 309 7.95 -19.61 0.17
CA PRO A 309 8.40 -19.99 1.51
C PRO A 309 8.14 -21.46 1.85
N VAL A 310 6.99 -22.00 1.43
CA VAL A 310 6.58 -23.38 1.65
C VAL A 310 6.06 -24.00 0.33
N PRO A 311 6.94 -24.38 -0.62
CA PRO A 311 6.52 -24.93 -1.92
C PRO A 311 5.78 -26.26 -1.81
N THR A 312 5.95 -26.95 -0.69
CA THR A 312 5.32 -28.24 -0.36
C THR A 312 4.00 -28.07 0.38
N TRP A 313 3.50 -26.85 0.57
CA TRP A 313 2.22 -26.62 1.23
C TRP A 313 1.07 -27.30 0.49
N ARG A 314 0.04 -27.71 1.24
CA ARG A 314 -1.18 -28.36 0.73
C ARG A 314 -2.41 -27.69 1.34
N TYR A 315 -3.56 -27.79 0.67
CA TYR A 315 -4.80 -27.15 1.15
C TYR A 315 -5.16 -27.63 2.55
N GLY A 316 -5.74 -26.73 3.34
CA GLY A 316 -6.10 -26.93 4.74
C GLY A 316 -4.92 -27.14 5.69
N GLN A 317 -3.67 -27.16 5.20
CA GLN A 317 -2.51 -27.40 6.04
C GLN A 317 -2.24 -26.18 6.93
N SER A 318 -2.33 -26.40 8.24
CA SER A 318 -1.99 -25.42 9.27
C SER A 318 -0.55 -24.90 9.12
N ILE A 319 -0.33 -23.66 9.57
CA ILE A 319 0.99 -23.03 9.63
C ILE A 319 1.97 -23.85 10.48
N GLU A 320 1.46 -24.56 11.49
CA GLU A 320 2.26 -25.39 12.39
C GLU A 320 2.83 -26.65 11.72
N SER A 321 2.54 -26.87 10.44
CA SER A 321 3.16 -27.92 9.65
C SER A 321 4.64 -27.68 9.34
N THR A 322 5.13 -26.46 9.52
CA THR A 322 6.53 -26.07 9.29
C THR A 322 7.22 -25.62 10.59
N PRO A 323 8.55 -25.76 10.74
CA PRO A 323 9.27 -25.21 11.89
C PRO A 323 9.05 -23.70 12.07
N GLU A 324 9.01 -22.95 10.96
CA GLU A 324 8.83 -21.50 10.99
C GLU A 324 7.42 -21.09 11.39
N GLY A 325 6.40 -21.82 10.92
CA GLY A 325 5.02 -21.57 11.33
C GLY A 325 4.75 -22.00 12.78
N LYS A 326 5.40 -23.05 13.29
CA LYS A 326 5.39 -23.38 14.74
C LYS A 326 6.01 -22.25 15.57
N ALA A 327 7.17 -21.73 15.14
CA ALA A 327 7.81 -20.61 15.82
C ALA A 327 6.94 -19.34 15.76
N TRP A 328 6.23 -19.10 14.65
CA TRP A 328 5.28 -18.01 14.52
C TRP A 328 4.07 -18.16 15.44
N ALA A 329 3.52 -19.37 15.56
CA ALA A 329 2.39 -19.68 16.44
C ALA A 329 2.76 -19.49 17.92
N GLU A 330 3.99 -19.87 18.32
CA GLU A 330 4.47 -19.69 19.70
C GLU A 330 4.45 -18.23 20.16
N GLY A 331 4.70 -17.29 19.23
CA GLY A 331 4.66 -15.84 19.50
C GLY A 331 3.31 -15.34 20.03
N GLU A 332 2.21 -16.06 19.75
CA GLU A 332 0.88 -15.75 20.29
C GLU A 332 0.84 -15.79 21.83
N LYS A 333 1.63 -16.64 22.46
CA LYS A 333 1.66 -16.77 23.93
C LYS A 333 2.16 -15.52 24.64
N ALA A 334 2.81 -14.59 23.92
CA ALA A 334 3.16 -13.28 24.44
C ALA A 334 1.92 -12.40 24.74
N GLY A 335 0.74 -12.81 24.27
CA GLY A 335 -0.52 -12.08 24.44
C GLY A 335 -0.71 -10.99 23.40
N TRP A 336 -1.74 -10.17 23.63
CA TRP A 336 -2.21 -9.16 22.69
C TRP A 336 -2.36 -7.80 23.36
N THR A 337 -1.93 -6.76 22.65
CA THR A 337 -2.30 -5.37 22.92
C THR A 337 -3.53 -5.06 22.08
N VAL A 338 -4.62 -4.70 22.76
CA VAL A 338 -5.89 -4.32 22.12
C VAL A 338 -6.10 -2.82 22.28
N ILE A 339 -6.31 -2.13 21.17
CA ILE A 339 -6.49 -0.67 21.12
C ILE A 339 -7.90 -0.36 20.66
N ASP A 340 -8.61 0.41 21.48
CA ASP A 340 -9.82 1.13 21.10
C ASP A 340 -9.39 2.52 20.58
N PRO A 341 -9.51 2.81 19.27
CA PRO A 341 -9.06 4.07 18.69
C PRO A 341 -9.66 5.32 19.32
N THR A 342 -10.84 5.20 19.97
CA THR A 342 -11.51 6.33 20.63
C THR A 342 -10.87 6.71 21.97
N LYS A 343 -10.06 5.82 22.55
CA LYS A 343 -9.37 6.00 23.83
C LYS A 343 -7.87 6.25 23.67
N GLU A 344 -7.40 6.40 22.44
CA GLU A 344 -5.99 6.57 22.11
C GLU A 344 -5.72 7.98 21.57
N THR A 345 -4.50 8.48 21.79
CA THR A 345 -4.13 9.81 21.29
C THR A 345 -3.95 9.81 19.77
N ALA A 346 -4.31 10.91 19.10
CA ALA A 346 -4.15 11.04 17.64
C ALA A 346 -2.72 10.76 17.16
N ARG A 347 -1.72 11.20 17.93
CA ARG A 347 -0.29 10.99 17.65
C ARG A 347 0.07 9.50 17.71
N ARG A 348 -0.39 8.80 18.75
CA ARG A 348 -0.12 7.38 18.94
C ARG A 348 -0.86 6.53 17.92
N MET A 349 -2.11 6.87 17.62
CA MET A 349 -2.88 6.28 16.53
C MET A 349 -2.13 6.39 15.21
N TYR A 350 -1.71 7.59 14.81
CA TYR A 350 -0.89 7.75 13.59
C TYR A 350 0.32 6.82 13.58
N ALA A 351 1.07 6.71 14.68
CA ALA A 351 2.24 5.85 14.76
C ALA A 351 1.90 4.35 14.62
N ILE A 352 0.82 3.89 15.27
CA ILE A 352 0.34 2.50 15.19
C ILE A 352 -0.06 2.17 13.75
N THR A 353 -0.89 3.01 13.13
CA THR A 353 -1.49 2.71 11.83
C THR A 353 -0.45 2.65 10.71
N VAL A 354 0.53 3.57 10.71
CA VAL A 354 1.60 3.57 9.71
C VAL A 354 2.65 2.48 9.94
N ALA A 355 2.75 1.93 11.17
CA ALA A 355 3.62 0.79 11.44
C ALA A 355 2.94 -0.54 11.07
N GLY A 356 1.63 -0.68 11.35
CA GLY A 356 0.86 -1.88 11.06
C GLY A 356 0.51 -2.06 9.58
N ILE A 357 0.18 -0.98 8.85
CA ILE A 357 -0.15 -1.06 7.42
C ILE A 357 1.11 -0.75 6.61
N ALA A 358 1.95 -1.76 6.36
CA ALA A 358 3.19 -1.64 5.60
C ALA A 358 3.46 -2.92 4.78
N PRO A 359 4.30 -2.87 3.74
CA PRO A 359 4.83 -1.68 3.06
C PRO A 359 3.76 -0.93 2.28
N ARG A 360 3.91 0.40 2.17
CA ARG A 360 2.99 1.24 1.38
C ARG A 360 3.67 1.81 0.14
N PRO A 361 3.00 1.85 -1.02
CA PRO A 361 3.51 2.57 -2.18
C PRO A 361 3.40 4.08 -1.91
N ILE A 362 4.16 4.89 -2.65
CA ILE A 362 4.22 6.34 -2.46
C ILE A 362 3.80 7.03 -3.75
N ALA A 363 2.75 7.85 -3.68
CA ALA A 363 2.41 8.81 -4.72
C ALA A 363 3.23 10.08 -4.49
N PHE A 364 4.13 10.40 -5.42
CA PHE A 364 4.83 11.68 -5.43
C PHE A 364 4.11 12.64 -6.36
N ILE A 365 3.37 13.57 -5.77
CA ILE A 365 2.36 14.36 -6.47
C ILE A 365 2.92 15.73 -6.83
N SER A 366 2.90 16.04 -8.13
CA SER A 366 3.11 17.39 -8.64
C SER A 366 1.76 18.03 -8.94
N SER A 367 1.55 19.25 -8.46
CA SER A 367 0.32 20.02 -8.63
C SER A 367 0.66 21.49 -8.83
N ILE A 368 -0.31 22.28 -9.30
CA ILE A 368 -0.12 23.71 -9.52
C ILE A 368 -1.33 24.47 -8.97
N SER A 369 -1.12 25.58 -8.29
CA SER A 369 -2.19 26.45 -7.83
C SER A 369 -2.84 27.19 -8.99
N GLN A 370 -3.98 27.85 -8.74
CA GLN A 370 -4.61 28.72 -9.75
C GLN A 370 -3.71 29.89 -10.16
N ASP A 371 -2.89 30.37 -9.23
CA ASP A 371 -1.93 31.47 -9.43
C ASP A 371 -0.60 31.01 -10.05
N GLY A 372 -0.48 29.71 -10.37
CA GLY A 372 0.70 29.15 -11.03
C GLY A 372 1.82 28.72 -10.08
N VAL A 373 1.59 28.70 -8.76
CA VAL A 373 2.57 28.19 -7.79
C VAL A 373 2.60 26.67 -7.87
N GLU A 374 3.77 26.12 -8.20
CA GLU A 374 3.95 24.68 -8.36
C GLU A 374 4.35 24.02 -7.06
N ASN A 375 3.67 22.92 -6.69
CA ASN A 375 3.97 22.14 -5.50
C ASN A 375 4.33 20.70 -5.83
N LEU A 376 5.17 20.09 -5.00
CA LEU A 376 5.61 18.71 -5.12
C LEU A 376 5.65 18.05 -3.73
N ALA A 377 4.92 16.94 -3.52
CA ALA A 377 4.85 16.32 -2.19
C ALA A 377 4.60 14.79 -2.21
N PRO A 378 5.20 14.01 -1.29
CA PRO A 378 4.99 12.56 -1.19
C PRO A 378 3.80 12.17 -0.27
N PHE A 379 3.00 11.21 -0.72
CA PHE A 379 1.85 10.64 0.00
C PHE A 379 1.88 9.11 -0.04
N SER A 380 1.93 8.46 1.14
CA SER A 380 1.97 6.98 1.22
C SER A 380 0.61 6.32 1.47
N TRP A 381 -0.44 7.11 1.67
CA TRP A 381 -1.81 6.62 1.79
C TRP A 381 -2.42 6.50 0.39
N PHE A 382 -1.74 5.76 -0.48
CA PHE A 382 -1.96 5.72 -1.93
C PHE A 382 -2.20 4.27 -2.40
N ASN A 383 -3.18 4.05 -3.28
CA ASN A 383 -3.37 2.76 -3.98
C ASN A 383 -4.29 2.89 -5.21
N MET A 384 -4.43 1.80 -5.98
CA MET A 384 -5.41 1.65 -7.05
C MET A 384 -6.84 1.41 -6.51
N VAL A 385 -7.85 1.67 -7.34
CA VAL A 385 -9.26 1.34 -7.10
C VAL A 385 -9.84 0.44 -8.19
N THR A 386 -9.62 0.77 -9.45
CA THR A 386 -10.04 -0.05 -10.60
C THR A 386 -9.14 0.22 -11.80
N PRO A 387 -8.88 -0.77 -12.67
CA PRO A 387 -8.08 -0.58 -13.87
C PRO A 387 -8.86 0.04 -15.02
N ASP A 388 -10.20 0.00 -14.99
CA ASP A 388 -11.03 0.53 -16.07
C ASP A 388 -12.40 0.98 -15.51
N PRO A 389 -12.75 2.28 -15.59
CA PRO A 389 -11.82 3.37 -15.91
C PRO A 389 -10.64 3.37 -14.91
N PRO A 390 -9.41 3.72 -15.31
CA PRO A 390 -8.28 3.76 -14.38
C PRO A 390 -8.49 4.75 -13.23
N VAL A 391 -8.70 4.24 -12.02
CA VAL A 391 -8.91 5.06 -10.82
C VAL A 391 -7.92 4.70 -9.74
N ILE A 392 -7.33 5.73 -9.13
CA ILE A 392 -6.44 5.65 -7.97
C ILE A 392 -7.00 6.48 -6.82
N THR A 393 -6.45 6.27 -5.62
CA THR A 393 -6.77 7.08 -4.44
C THR A 393 -5.51 7.51 -3.72
N PHE A 394 -5.55 8.71 -3.11
CA PHE A 394 -4.60 9.08 -2.07
C PHE A 394 -5.26 9.88 -0.94
N GLY A 395 -4.86 9.62 0.30
CA GLY A 395 -5.33 10.35 1.47
C GLY A 395 -4.44 11.57 1.78
N VAL A 396 -5.07 12.69 2.11
CA VAL A 396 -4.41 13.94 2.53
C VAL A 396 -4.89 14.35 3.92
N SER A 397 -3.99 14.40 4.90
CA SER A 397 -4.32 14.95 6.23
C SER A 397 -4.46 16.46 6.18
N HIS A 398 -5.39 16.97 7.00
CA HIS A 398 -5.48 18.39 7.31
C HIS A 398 -4.59 18.72 8.50
N VAL A 399 -3.97 19.90 8.50
CA VAL A 399 -3.13 20.39 9.60
C VAL A 399 -3.85 21.58 10.22
N SER A 400 -4.21 21.47 11.50
CA SER A 400 -5.00 22.49 12.20
C SER A 400 -6.29 22.90 11.46
N GLY A 401 -6.94 21.92 10.83
CA GLY A 401 -8.17 22.13 10.04
C GLY A 401 -7.96 22.67 8.62
N ALA A 402 -6.72 22.96 8.21
CA ALA A 402 -6.41 23.43 6.87
C ALA A 402 -5.95 22.30 5.95
N ALA A 403 -6.47 22.31 4.72
CA ALA A 403 -6.01 21.46 3.64
C ALA A 403 -4.56 21.80 3.26
N LYS A 404 -3.74 20.80 2.89
CA LYS A 404 -2.42 21.04 2.29
C LYS A 404 -2.52 21.64 0.89
N ASP A 405 -1.46 22.30 0.42
CA ASP A 405 -1.34 22.87 -0.93
C ASP A 405 -1.78 21.90 -2.03
N THR A 406 -1.25 20.67 -2.01
CA THR A 406 -1.64 19.64 -2.98
C THR A 406 -3.15 19.44 -3.05
N LEU A 407 -3.85 19.38 -1.91
CA LEU A 407 -5.29 19.20 -1.90
C LEU A 407 -6.01 20.45 -2.42
N ARG A 408 -5.57 21.65 -2.04
CA ARG A 408 -6.14 22.91 -2.57
C ARG A 408 -6.01 22.98 -4.09
N ASN A 409 -4.83 22.65 -4.62
CA ASN A 409 -4.55 22.63 -6.06
C ASN A 409 -5.40 21.60 -6.80
N VAL A 410 -5.53 20.39 -6.24
CA VAL A 410 -6.37 19.32 -6.80
C VAL A 410 -7.84 19.72 -6.83
N LEU A 411 -8.35 20.32 -5.75
CA LEU A 411 -9.73 20.82 -5.66
C LEU A 411 -10.00 21.99 -6.61
N ALA A 412 -8.97 22.79 -6.91
CA ALA A 412 -9.05 23.87 -7.90
C ALA A 412 -9.16 23.37 -9.35
N GLY A 413 -9.00 22.07 -9.60
CA GLY A 413 -9.26 21.45 -10.91
C GLY A 413 -8.17 21.67 -11.96
N THR A 414 -6.94 21.99 -11.57
CA THR A 414 -5.82 22.24 -12.51
C THR A 414 -5.24 20.96 -13.14
N GLY A 415 -5.70 19.79 -12.71
CA GLY A 415 -5.04 18.50 -12.93
C GLY A 415 -3.73 18.38 -12.14
N PHE A 416 -3.24 17.17 -12.00
CA PHE A 416 -2.01 16.87 -11.26
C PHE A 416 -1.33 15.61 -11.81
N THR A 417 -0.06 15.39 -11.46
CA THR A 417 0.64 14.15 -11.83
C THR A 417 1.01 13.35 -10.59
N VAL A 418 0.98 12.03 -10.72
CA VAL A 418 1.44 11.07 -9.70
C VAL A 418 2.66 10.35 -10.24
N ASN A 419 3.78 10.44 -9.54
CA ASN A 419 5.08 9.93 -9.96
C ASN A 419 5.51 8.84 -8.96
N ILE A 420 5.93 7.67 -9.44
CA ILE A 420 6.41 6.58 -8.59
C ILE A 420 7.88 6.80 -8.25
N ILE A 421 8.22 6.72 -6.97
CA ILE A 421 9.57 6.96 -6.45
C ILE A 421 10.45 5.73 -6.64
N SER A 422 11.64 5.93 -7.23
CA SER A 422 12.68 4.91 -7.35
C SER A 422 13.86 5.20 -6.42
N ALA A 423 14.53 4.15 -5.97
CA ALA A 423 15.60 4.24 -4.98
C ALA A 423 16.72 5.27 -5.29
N PRO A 424 17.18 5.45 -6.55
CA PRO A 424 18.28 6.37 -6.86
C PRO A 424 18.02 7.86 -6.61
N TRP A 425 16.77 8.27 -6.34
CA TRP A 425 16.41 9.67 -6.14
C TRP A 425 15.48 9.89 -4.93
N VAL A 426 15.51 8.95 -3.98
CA VAL A 426 14.60 9.00 -2.82
C VAL A 426 14.84 10.23 -1.94
N GLU A 427 16.08 10.69 -1.79
CA GLU A 427 16.41 11.89 -1.00
C GLU A 427 15.75 13.15 -1.57
N GLN A 428 15.80 13.33 -2.90
CA GLN A 428 15.15 14.43 -3.59
C GLN A 428 13.62 14.42 -3.41
N SER A 429 13.01 13.23 -3.39
CA SER A 429 11.58 13.11 -3.08
C SER A 429 11.26 13.37 -1.61
N HIS A 430 12.19 13.02 -0.72
CA HIS A 430 12.00 13.09 0.72
C HIS A 430 12.04 14.53 1.24
N ILE A 431 12.93 15.37 0.69
CA ILE A 431 13.01 16.79 1.07
C ILE A 431 11.71 17.53 0.79
N CYS A 432 10.97 17.15 -0.26
CA CYS A 432 9.64 17.67 -0.58
C CYS A 432 8.55 17.31 0.44
N SER A 433 8.89 16.59 1.51
CA SER A 433 8.00 16.41 2.65
C SER A 433 8.13 17.55 3.67
N ALA A 434 9.10 18.45 3.55
CA ALA A 434 9.21 19.64 4.40
C ALA A 434 7.93 20.48 4.33
N VAL A 435 7.60 21.16 5.43
CA VAL A 435 6.41 22.04 5.50
C VAL A 435 6.84 23.44 5.09
N ALA A 436 7.01 23.66 3.78
CA ALA A 436 7.33 24.97 3.23
C ALA A 436 6.09 25.89 3.22
N PRO A 437 6.27 27.22 3.18
CA PRO A 437 5.17 28.16 2.97
C PRO A 437 4.42 27.91 1.65
N PRO A 438 3.12 28.26 1.55
CA PRO A 438 2.29 27.97 0.38
C PRO A 438 2.79 28.54 -0.96
N ASP A 439 3.53 29.65 -0.92
CA ASP A 439 4.11 30.35 -2.06
C ASP A 439 5.49 29.80 -2.48
N VAL A 440 6.02 28.81 -1.74
CA VAL A 440 7.32 28.20 -1.99
C VAL A 440 7.17 26.88 -2.73
N SER A 441 7.82 26.78 -3.89
CA SER A 441 7.88 25.55 -4.66
C SER A 441 8.94 24.59 -4.10
N GLU A 442 8.61 23.31 -3.98
CA GLU A 442 9.60 22.28 -3.59
C GLU A 442 10.50 21.85 -4.75
N TRP A 443 10.19 22.23 -6.00
CA TRP A 443 11.00 21.86 -7.17
C TRP A 443 12.48 22.28 -7.04
N PRO A 444 12.83 23.55 -6.73
CA PRO A 444 14.22 23.98 -6.63
C PRO A 444 15.01 23.28 -5.52
N ILE A 445 14.42 23.13 -4.32
CA ILE A 445 15.10 22.50 -3.18
C ILE A 445 15.30 20.99 -3.37
N SER A 446 14.45 20.35 -4.19
CA SER A 446 14.58 18.93 -4.52
C SER A 446 15.71 18.63 -5.48
N GLY A 447 16.04 19.55 -6.40
CA GLY A 447 16.97 19.28 -7.50
C GLY A 447 16.39 18.40 -8.62
N LEU A 448 15.09 18.10 -8.60
CA LEU A 448 14.40 17.33 -9.63
C LEU A 448 14.07 18.16 -10.87
N THR A 449 13.90 17.47 -12.00
CA THR A 449 13.64 18.11 -13.29
C THR A 449 12.18 17.95 -13.71
N LYS A 450 11.59 19.03 -14.18
CA LYS A 450 10.23 19.03 -14.74
C LYS A 450 10.22 18.41 -16.14
N ALA A 451 9.27 17.52 -16.40
CA ALA A 451 8.92 17.05 -17.72
C ALA A 451 7.47 17.46 -18.06
N PRO A 452 7.19 17.93 -19.28
CA PRO A 452 5.83 18.32 -19.64
C PRO A 452 4.87 17.13 -19.63
N SER A 453 3.63 17.44 -19.26
CA SER A 453 2.45 16.57 -19.35
C SER A 453 1.72 16.80 -20.68
N ILE A 454 0.86 15.84 -21.07
CA ILE A 454 0.07 15.90 -22.30
C ILE A 454 -1.25 16.65 -22.07
N LEU A 455 -1.93 16.34 -20.96
CA LEU A 455 -3.27 16.82 -20.65
C LEU A 455 -3.28 17.86 -19.53
N VAL A 456 -2.59 17.58 -18.43
CA VAL A 456 -2.66 18.41 -17.21
C VAL A 456 -1.57 19.48 -17.19
N LYS A 457 -1.80 20.59 -16.48
CA LYS A 457 -0.81 21.69 -16.37
C LYS A 457 0.41 21.32 -15.52
N ALA A 458 0.20 20.52 -14.47
CA ALA A 458 1.26 20.11 -13.57
C ALA A 458 2.32 19.28 -14.32
N ALA A 459 3.60 19.58 -14.09
CA ALA A 459 4.70 18.82 -14.68
C ALA A 459 4.78 17.40 -14.09
N ARG A 460 5.25 16.45 -14.88
CA ARG A 460 5.76 15.16 -14.39
C ARG A 460 7.17 15.34 -13.85
N VAL A 461 7.59 14.42 -12.98
CA VAL A 461 8.97 14.34 -12.50
C VAL A 461 9.77 13.53 -13.52
N LYS A 462 10.72 14.18 -14.18
CA LYS A 462 11.51 13.58 -15.27
C LYS A 462 12.24 12.31 -14.84
N GLU A 463 12.69 12.28 -13.58
CA GLU A 463 13.40 11.16 -12.97
C GLU A 463 12.49 9.96 -12.65
N SER A 464 11.16 10.12 -12.67
CA SER A 464 10.22 9.04 -12.39
C SER A 464 9.96 8.18 -13.64
N ALA A 465 10.33 6.91 -13.58
CA ALA A 465 10.13 5.99 -14.71
C ALA A 465 8.68 5.54 -14.92
N PHE A 466 7.77 5.88 -14.00
CA PHE A 466 6.34 5.61 -14.09
C PHE A 466 5.56 6.81 -13.55
N SER A 467 4.90 7.55 -14.44
CA SER A 467 4.10 8.73 -14.09
C SER A 467 2.68 8.59 -14.61
N MET A 468 1.72 9.15 -13.88
CA MET A 468 0.31 9.19 -14.25
C MET A 468 -0.16 10.64 -14.27
N GLU A 469 -0.85 11.05 -15.33
CA GLU A 469 -1.58 12.32 -15.37
C GLU A 469 -3.00 12.08 -14.91
N CYS A 470 -3.46 12.87 -13.94
CA CYS A 470 -4.67 12.60 -13.19
C CYS A 470 -5.59 13.83 -13.15
N GLU A 471 -6.88 13.57 -13.21
CA GLU A 471 -7.94 14.54 -12.91
C GLU A 471 -8.70 14.10 -11.67
N LEU A 472 -9.22 15.09 -10.92
CA LEU A 472 -10.07 14.81 -9.78
C LEU A 472 -11.35 14.12 -10.25
N PHE A 473 -11.67 12.97 -9.64
CA PHE A 473 -12.91 12.24 -9.91
C PHE A 473 -13.93 12.44 -8.80
N HIS A 474 -13.50 12.28 -7.54
CA HIS A 474 -14.35 12.42 -6.37
C HIS A 474 -13.50 12.73 -5.13
N THR A 475 -14.11 13.27 -4.08
CA THR A 475 -13.46 13.38 -2.76
C THR A 475 -14.37 12.87 -1.67
N VAL A 476 -13.77 12.30 -0.64
CA VAL A 476 -14.47 11.94 0.60
C VAL A 476 -13.80 12.64 1.77
N GLU A 477 -14.52 13.52 2.45
CA GLU A 477 -14.04 14.16 3.66
C GLU A 477 -14.24 13.24 4.86
N ILE A 478 -13.17 12.99 5.60
CA ILE A 478 -13.21 12.27 6.86
C ILE A 478 -13.24 13.30 7.98
N ARG A 479 -14.29 13.24 8.79
CA ARG A 479 -14.53 14.16 9.90
C ARG A 479 -14.29 13.47 11.23
N SER A 480 -13.73 14.23 12.15
CA SER A 480 -13.61 13.83 13.55
C SER A 480 -15.00 13.56 14.14
N PRO A 481 -15.22 12.41 14.79
CA PRO A 481 -16.50 12.10 15.41
C PRO A 481 -16.76 12.96 16.67
N VAL A 482 -15.75 13.69 17.17
CA VAL A 482 -15.84 14.47 18.42
C VAL A 482 -16.27 15.91 18.15
N ASP A 483 -15.64 16.58 17.19
CA ASP A 483 -15.81 18.02 16.91
C ASP A 483 -16.21 18.31 15.45
N ASN A 484 -16.44 17.27 14.64
CA ASN A 484 -16.88 17.34 13.24
C ASN A 484 -15.93 18.10 12.29
N VAL A 485 -14.70 18.38 12.73
CA VAL A 485 -13.64 19.00 11.90
C VAL A 485 -13.12 17.98 10.89
N ILE A 486 -12.82 18.43 9.67
CA ILE A 486 -12.19 17.58 8.66
C ILE A 486 -10.77 17.26 9.10
N THR A 487 -10.46 15.97 9.29
CA THR A 487 -9.13 15.51 9.69
C THR A 487 -8.33 15.01 8.48
N SER A 488 -9.01 14.48 7.47
CA SER A 488 -8.39 14.02 6.22
C SER A 488 -9.38 14.07 5.07
N THR A 489 -8.88 14.21 3.85
CA THR A 489 -9.66 14.06 2.62
C THR A 489 -9.07 12.93 1.79
N LEU A 490 -9.89 11.96 1.43
CA LEU A 490 -9.55 10.97 0.42
C LEU A 490 -9.82 11.56 -0.96
N VAL A 491 -8.78 11.66 -1.78
CA VAL A 491 -8.91 12.01 -3.19
C VAL A 491 -9.07 10.72 -3.98
N VAL A 492 -10.11 10.66 -4.80
CA VAL A 492 -10.33 9.62 -5.82
C VAL A 492 -10.06 10.29 -7.17
N ALA A 493 -9.16 9.72 -7.97
CA ALA A 493 -8.66 10.37 -9.18
C ALA A 493 -8.71 9.45 -10.38
N HIS A 494 -9.11 10.02 -11.52
CA HIS A 494 -9.14 9.34 -12.81
C HIS A 494 -7.78 9.54 -13.48
N VAL A 495 -7.08 8.45 -13.78
CA VAL A 495 -5.82 8.48 -14.53
C VAL A 495 -6.16 8.61 -16.02
N LYS A 496 -5.57 9.60 -16.69
CA LYS A 496 -5.84 9.93 -18.10
C LYS A 496 -4.71 9.48 -19.02
N TYR A 497 -3.47 9.72 -18.62
CA TYR A 497 -2.28 9.27 -19.33
C TYR A 497 -1.33 8.55 -18.37
N ILE A 498 -0.69 7.48 -18.85
CA ILE A 498 0.39 6.80 -18.15
C ILE A 498 1.66 6.90 -19.00
N HIS A 499 2.75 7.34 -18.37
CA HIS A 499 4.07 7.47 -18.99
C HIS A 499 5.01 6.45 -18.35
N MET A 500 5.59 5.58 -19.17
CA MET A 500 6.52 4.55 -18.72
C MET A 500 7.83 4.65 -19.48
N ARG A 501 8.94 4.72 -18.76
CA ARG A 501 10.27 4.77 -19.37
C ARG A 501 10.62 3.39 -19.93
N ASN A 502 11.10 3.34 -21.17
CA ASN A 502 11.23 2.07 -21.89
C ASN A 502 12.29 1.13 -21.30
N ASP A 503 13.33 1.67 -20.65
CA ASP A 503 14.40 0.89 -20.00
C ASP A 503 13.86 0.05 -18.82
N VAL A 504 12.82 0.51 -18.13
CA VAL A 504 12.24 -0.20 -16.97
C VAL A 504 11.16 -1.21 -17.35
N LEU A 505 10.82 -1.34 -18.63
CA LEU A 505 9.79 -2.27 -19.08
C LEU A 505 10.32 -3.70 -19.21
N ASP A 506 9.44 -4.67 -18.93
CA ASP A 506 9.59 -6.05 -19.37
C ASP A 506 9.47 -6.08 -20.91
N PRO A 507 10.49 -6.59 -21.64
CA PRO A 507 10.55 -6.52 -23.10
C PRO A 507 9.47 -7.36 -23.79
N VAL A 508 8.85 -8.31 -23.09
CA VAL A 508 7.81 -9.19 -23.64
C VAL A 508 6.43 -8.65 -23.31
N ARG A 509 6.21 -8.25 -22.05
CA ARG A 509 4.90 -7.84 -21.55
C ARG A 509 4.62 -6.35 -21.76
N GLY A 510 5.65 -5.53 -21.94
CA GLY A 510 5.51 -4.07 -22.08
C GLY A 510 4.96 -3.39 -20.84
N ILE A 511 5.17 -3.96 -19.65
CA ILE A 511 4.77 -3.41 -18.34
C ILE A 511 6.00 -3.20 -17.47
N PRO A 512 5.95 -2.32 -16.44
CA PRO A 512 7.09 -2.11 -15.55
C PRO A 512 7.60 -3.41 -14.93
N ASP A 513 8.91 -3.64 -15.00
CA ASP A 513 9.59 -4.70 -14.26
C ASP A 513 9.98 -4.13 -12.88
N PRO A 514 9.46 -4.68 -11.77
CA PRO A 514 9.81 -4.22 -10.42
C PRO A 514 11.32 -4.20 -10.15
N ALA A 515 12.09 -5.12 -10.77
CA ALA A 515 13.54 -5.18 -10.64
C ALA A 515 14.24 -3.95 -11.22
N LYS A 516 13.70 -3.41 -12.31
CA LYS A 516 14.23 -2.24 -13.01
C LYS A 516 13.64 -0.94 -12.49
N LEU A 517 12.35 -0.94 -12.12
CA LEU A 517 11.65 0.21 -11.55
C LEU A 517 12.23 0.62 -10.19
N LYS A 518 12.80 -0.32 -9.43
CA LYS A 518 13.39 -0.11 -8.09
C LYS A 518 12.49 0.73 -7.17
N PRO A 519 11.20 0.37 -7.01
CA PRO A 519 10.24 1.18 -6.27
C PRO A 519 10.58 1.26 -4.78
N VAL A 520 10.37 2.43 -4.19
CA VAL A 520 10.55 2.65 -2.75
C VAL A 520 9.23 2.51 -2.00
N ALA A 521 9.25 1.77 -0.91
CA ALA A 521 8.14 1.64 0.02
C ALA A 521 8.28 2.58 1.21
N LYS A 522 7.16 3.10 1.71
CA LYS A 522 7.11 3.71 3.03
C LYS A 522 6.76 2.66 4.09
N MET A 523 7.54 2.67 5.19
CA MET A 523 7.34 1.80 6.35
C MET A 523 6.80 2.62 7.55
N GLY A 524 6.84 2.05 8.76
CA GLY A 524 6.55 2.78 10.00
C GLY A 524 7.58 3.87 10.30
N GLY A 525 7.13 4.98 10.88
CA GLY A 525 8.00 6.09 11.30
C GLY A 525 8.86 6.68 10.18
N LEU A 526 10.16 6.83 10.44
CA LEU A 526 11.13 7.41 9.50
C LEU A 526 11.60 6.42 8.43
N SER A 527 11.24 5.15 8.57
CA SER A 527 11.76 4.09 7.71
C SER A 527 11.14 4.11 6.32
N TYR A 528 11.99 3.84 5.34
CA TYR A 528 11.71 3.48 3.97
C TYR A 528 12.30 2.09 3.71
N ALA A 529 11.86 1.44 2.64
CA ALA A 529 12.39 0.15 2.26
C ALA A 529 12.42 -0.03 0.75
N VAL A 530 13.32 -0.91 0.31
CA VAL A 530 13.31 -1.45 -1.04
C VAL A 530 12.92 -2.91 -1.00
N VAL A 531 12.27 -3.34 -2.08
CA VAL A 531 11.90 -4.74 -2.25
C VAL A 531 12.95 -5.40 -3.12
N THR A 532 13.79 -6.25 -2.52
CA THR A 532 14.91 -6.90 -3.21
C THR A 532 14.68 -8.38 -3.50
N GLU A 533 13.58 -8.97 -3.01
CA GLU A 533 13.31 -10.39 -3.10
C GLU A 533 11.81 -10.65 -3.22
N GLY A 534 11.43 -11.51 -4.15
CA GLY A 534 10.06 -11.97 -4.28
C GLY A 534 9.95 -13.37 -4.84
N PHE A 535 8.74 -13.90 -4.80
CA PHE A 535 8.41 -15.22 -5.30
C PHE A 535 7.00 -15.18 -5.89
N THR A 536 6.71 -16.11 -6.79
CA THR A 536 5.37 -16.25 -7.35
C THR A 536 4.65 -17.38 -6.65
N LEU A 537 3.44 -17.14 -6.20
CA LEU A 537 2.50 -18.22 -5.87
C LEU A 537 1.63 -18.50 -7.09
N PRO A 538 1.27 -19.77 -7.35
CA PRO A 538 0.34 -20.09 -8.41
C PRO A 538 -0.99 -19.38 -8.17
N ARG A 539 -1.74 -19.16 -9.26
CA ARG A 539 -3.16 -18.79 -9.12
C ARG A 539 -3.83 -19.87 -8.28
N ALA A 540 -4.70 -19.44 -7.36
CA ALA A 540 -5.54 -20.38 -6.67
C ALA A 540 -6.33 -21.21 -7.71
N PRO A 541 -6.53 -22.51 -7.46
CA PRO A 541 -7.27 -23.39 -8.37
C PRO A 541 -8.71 -22.90 -8.56
N SER A 542 -9.37 -23.36 -9.62
CA SER A 542 -10.82 -23.15 -9.73
C SER A 542 -11.54 -23.93 -8.63
N TRP A 543 -12.77 -23.51 -8.31
CA TRP A 543 -13.56 -24.20 -7.30
C TRP A 543 -13.83 -25.65 -7.68
N GLU A 544 -14.06 -25.95 -8.97
CA GLU A 544 -14.30 -27.31 -9.44
C GLU A 544 -13.13 -28.23 -9.10
N THR A 545 -11.89 -27.78 -9.32
CA THR A 545 -10.68 -28.54 -8.97
C THR A 545 -10.56 -28.76 -7.45
N VAL A 546 -11.02 -27.81 -6.64
CA VAL A 546 -11.03 -27.93 -5.17
C VAL A 546 -12.12 -28.90 -4.71
N ALA A 547 -13.33 -28.76 -5.24
CA ALA A 547 -14.51 -29.54 -4.88
C ALA A 547 -14.42 -31.01 -5.30
N GLU A 548 -13.76 -31.30 -6.42
CA GLU A 548 -13.55 -32.66 -6.92
C GLU A 548 -12.46 -33.43 -6.15
N GLY A 549 -11.86 -32.83 -5.11
CA GLY A 549 -10.81 -33.46 -4.31
C GLY A 549 -9.53 -33.72 -5.10
N GLN A 550 -9.39 -33.19 -6.32
CA GLN A 550 -8.19 -33.31 -7.16
C GLN A 550 -6.98 -32.57 -6.58
N CYS A 551 -7.19 -31.85 -5.47
CA CYS A 551 -6.14 -31.20 -4.69
C CYS A 551 -5.87 -31.90 -3.34
N ALA A 552 -6.50 -33.06 -3.08
CA ALA A 552 -6.26 -33.83 -1.87
C ALA A 552 -4.85 -34.42 -1.88
N ALA A 553 -4.17 -34.35 -0.74
CA ALA A 553 -2.95 -35.14 -0.50
C ALA A 553 -3.32 -36.63 -0.50
N GLU A 554 -2.41 -37.50 -0.94
CA GLU A 554 -2.59 -38.95 -0.98
C GLU A 554 -2.88 -39.58 0.41
N ASP A 555 -2.74 -38.82 1.51
CA ASP A 555 -2.85 -39.33 2.89
C ASP A 555 -3.90 -38.62 3.78
N GLY A 556 -5.03 -38.18 3.23
CA GLY A 556 -6.18 -37.77 4.06
C GLY A 556 -7.04 -36.70 3.43
N ALA A 557 -8.26 -37.09 3.04
CA ALA A 557 -9.25 -36.17 2.51
C ALA A 557 -9.58 -35.08 3.54
N ILE A 558 -9.33 -33.82 3.19
CA ILE A 558 -10.07 -32.72 3.81
C ILE A 558 -11.50 -32.86 3.31
N ALA A 559 -12.39 -33.32 4.19
CA ALA A 559 -13.81 -33.31 3.91
C ALA A 559 -14.26 -31.85 3.81
N ILE A 560 -14.30 -31.33 2.59
CA ILE A 560 -15.07 -30.13 2.27
C ILE A 560 -16.53 -30.53 2.55
N PRO A 561 -17.26 -29.83 3.45
CA PRO A 561 -18.64 -30.18 3.71
C PRO A 561 -19.42 -30.13 2.38
N PRO A 562 -20.27 -31.12 2.07
CA PRO A 562 -21.02 -31.13 0.84
C PRO A 562 -21.88 -29.87 0.76
N VAL A 563 -21.85 -29.19 -0.39
CA VAL A 563 -22.80 -28.11 -0.70
C VAL A 563 -24.20 -28.70 -0.58
N THR A 564 -24.94 -28.34 0.46
CA THR A 564 -26.33 -28.73 0.57
C THR A 564 -27.07 -28.01 -0.55
N SER A 565 -27.33 -28.70 -1.65
CA SER A 565 -28.21 -28.20 -2.69
C SER A 565 -29.58 -27.98 -2.04
N SER A 566 -29.92 -26.73 -1.74
CA SER A 566 -31.31 -26.37 -1.48
C SER A 566 -32.01 -26.46 -2.85
N LYS A 567 -32.36 -27.69 -3.24
CA LYS A 567 -33.41 -27.89 -4.24
C LYS A 567 -34.62 -27.15 -3.70
N LYS A 568 -34.95 -26.02 -4.32
CA LYS A 568 -36.29 -25.42 -4.24
C LYS A 568 -37.28 -26.56 -4.46
N ALA A 569 -38.00 -26.92 -3.41
CA ALA A 569 -39.18 -27.74 -3.54
C ALA A 569 -40.21 -26.89 -4.28
N THR A 570 -40.34 -27.12 -5.59
CA THR A 570 -41.55 -26.81 -6.33
C THR A 570 -42.56 -27.90 -6.03
N ALA A 571 -43.55 -27.59 -5.19
CA ALA A 571 -44.95 -27.97 -5.30
C ALA A 571 -45.75 -27.11 -4.31
#